data_AF-A0A539CYD4-F1
#
_entry.id   AF-A0A539CYD4-F1
#
_cell.length_a   1.000
_cell.length_b   1.000
_cell.length_c   1.000
_cell.angle_alpha   90.00
_cell.angle_beta   90.00
_cell.angle_gamma   90.00
#
_symmetry.space_group_name_H-M   'P 1'
#
loop_
_entity.id
_entity.type
_entity.pdbx_description
1 polymer ?
#
loop_
_entity_poly.entity_id
_entity_poly.type
_entity_poly.pdbx_seq_one_letter_code
_entity_poly.pdbx_strand_id
1 'polypeptide(L)'
;MHGCVRWVFRPVDQQPAESGQILAQDTIDLDGRRGMAAQKATGMRRQLAAVEADHAALRARQEELEHFLLAAPATDWGEAVAKARYLLILFAQTPAAEDPRRATLIADVFADFKRLLAETEMAARRGRSRG
;
A
#
# COMPACT_ATOMS: atom_id res chain seq x y z
N MET A 1 29.83 -24.99 90.16
CA MET A 1 28.74 -24.46 89.33
C MET A 1 29.35 -23.73 88.13
N HIS A 2 29.17 -24.31 86.93
CA HIS A 2 29.23 -23.76 85.56
C HIS A 2 30.45 -22.89 85.14
N GLY A 3 31.21 -23.12 84.06
CA GLY A 3 31.25 -24.05 82.91
C GLY A 3 32.56 -23.74 82.13
N CYS A 4 33.29 -24.70 81.53
CA CYS A 4 33.14 -25.24 80.15
C CYS A 4 32.81 -24.13 79.13
N VAL A 5 33.54 -23.83 78.04
CA VAL A 5 34.00 -24.65 76.89
C VAL A 5 35.08 -23.79 76.14
N ARG A 6 36.32 -24.21 75.93
CA ARG A 6 36.91 -24.95 74.78
C ARG A 6 36.75 -24.29 73.38
N TRP A 7 37.91 -23.82 72.87
CA TRP A 7 38.40 -23.69 71.49
C TRP A 7 37.45 -23.94 70.31
N VAL A 8 37.48 -23.06 69.30
CA VAL A 8 37.73 -23.47 67.90
C VAL A 8 38.48 -22.36 67.15
N PHE A 9 39.63 -22.74 66.59
CA PHE A 9 40.36 -22.06 65.52
C PHE A 9 39.96 -22.72 64.18
N ARG A 10 40.08 -21.97 63.07
CA ARG A 10 40.14 -22.41 61.65
C ARG A 10 38.80 -22.42 60.86
N PRO A 11 38.85 -22.34 59.52
CA PRO A 11 39.38 -21.29 58.63
C PRO A 11 38.24 -20.52 57.95
N VAL A 12 38.54 -19.42 57.25
CA VAL A 12 37.61 -18.84 56.29
C VAL A 12 37.55 -19.79 55.08
N ASP A 13 36.55 -20.67 55.05
CA ASP A 13 36.34 -21.53 53.89
C ASP A 13 35.89 -20.66 52.72
N GLN A 14 36.72 -20.72 51.70
CA GLN A 14 36.53 -20.22 50.35
C GLN A 14 35.23 -20.80 49.78
N GLN A 15 34.18 -19.98 49.62
CA GLN A 15 33.07 -20.28 48.72
C GLN A 15 33.32 -19.54 47.40
N PRO A 16 33.73 -20.23 46.32
CA PRO A 16 33.74 -19.64 44.99
C PRO A 16 32.37 -19.81 44.32
N ALA A 17 31.96 -18.74 43.64
CA ALA A 17 31.19 -18.75 42.40
C ALA A 17 29.74 -19.29 42.41
N GLU A 18 28.79 -18.48 42.92
CA GLU A 18 27.39 -18.58 42.48
C GLU A 18 26.75 -17.24 42.10
N SER A 19 27.46 -16.12 42.21
CA SER A 19 26.92 -14.79 41.84
C SER A 19 27.04 -14.46 40.35
N GLY A 20 27.69 -15.31 39.55
CA GLY A 20 27.95 -15.06 38.12
C GLY A 20 26.91 -15.60 37.15
N GLN A 21 26.00 -16.49 37.59
CA GLN A 21 25.09 -17.20 36.67
C GLN A 21 23.69 -16.59 36.59
N ILE A 22 23.30 -15.72 37.52
CA ILE A 22 21.95 -15.11 37.54
C ILE A 22 21.90 -13.85 36.64
N LEU A 23 23.03 -13.19 36.37
CA LEU A 23 23.09 -11.96 35.57
C LEU A 23 23.16 -12.20 34.05
N ALA A 24 23.43 -13.43 33.62
CA ALA A 24 23.61 -13.77 32.21
C ALA A 24 22.29 -14.03 31.46
N GLN A 25 21.18 -14.29 32.17
CA GLN A 25 19.91 -14.63 31.53
C GLN A 25 19.02 -13.41 31.22
N ASP A 26 19.40 -12.22 31.69
CA ASP A 26 18.62 -11.00 31.45
C ASP A 26 19.50 -9.78 31.10
N THR A 27 20.66 -10.02 30.47
CA THR A 27 21.41 -8.94 29.82
C THR A 27 20.64 -8.53 28.56
N ILE A 28 19.71 -7.58 28.73
CA ILE A 28 18.90 -7.04 27.62
C ILE A 28 19.84 -6.46 26.56
N ASP A 29 19.94 -7.13 25.41
CA ASP A 29 20.68 -6.63 24.24
C ASP A 29 19.99 -5.38 23.67
N LEU A 30 20.36 -4.22 24.22
CA LEU A 30 19.82 -2.92 23.81
C LEU A 30 20.40 -2.46 22.47
N ASP A 31 21.63 -2.85 22.15
CA ASP A 31 22.32 -2.42 20.94
C ASP A 31 21.84 -3.20 19.70
N GLY A 32 21.59 -4.50 19.81
CA GLY A 32 20.93 -5.27 18.76
C GLY A 32 19.49 -4.80 18.53
N ARG A 33 18.74 -4.48 19.61
CA ARG A 33 17.40 -3.87 19.50
C ARG A 33 17.44 -2.51 18.80
N ARG A 34 18.42 -1.65 19.10
CA ARG A 34 18.62 -0.35 18.43
C ARG A 34 19.03 -0.51 16.96
N GLY A 35 19.92 -1.44 16.66
CA GLY A 35 20.34 -1.77 15.30
C GLY A 35 19.17 -2.26 14.44
N MET A 36 18.33 -3.16 14.97
CA MET A 36 17.11 -3.60 14.29
C MET A 36 16.09 -2.47 14.11
N ALA A 37 15.92 -1.59 15.09
CA ALA A 37 15.04 -0.43 14.97
C ALA A 37 15.52 0.54 13.86
N ALA A 38 16.83 0.81 13.79
CA ALA A 38 17.43 1.65 12.75
C ALA A 38 17.30 1.03 11.34
N GLN A 39 17.51 -0.28 11.22
CA GLN A 39 17.32 -1.02 9.97
C GLN A 39 15.87 -0.98 9.51
N LYS A 40 14.91 -1.25 10.42
CA LYS A 40 13.47 -1.17 10.12
C LYS A 40 13.06 0.24 9.70
N ALA A 41 13.52 1.28 10.42
CA ALA A 41 13.25 2.67 10.07
C ALA A 41 13.78 3.02 8.67
N THR A 42 14.97 2.54 8.32
CA THR A 42 15.54 2.74 6.99
C THR A 42 14.77 1.97 5.92
N GLY A 43 14.37 0.73 6.21
CA GLY A 43 13.52 -0.08 5.34
C GLY A 43 12.19 0.60 5.03
N MET A 44 11.51 1.13 6.06
CA MET A 44 10.26 1.88 5.90
C MET A 44 10.45 3.13 5.03
N ARG A 45 11.50 3.92 5.26
CA ARG A 45 11.79 5.10 4.43
C ARG A 45 12.03 4.73 2.96
N ARG A 46 12.74 3.64 2.69
CA ARG A 46 12.98 3.16 1.31
C ARG A 46 11.70 2.71 0.64
N GLN A 47 10.82 2.01 1.36
CA GLN A 47 9.52 1.59 0.85
C GLN A 47 8.64 2.79 0.51
N LEU A 48 8.57 3.78 1.41
CA LEU A 48 7.83 5.02 1.15
C LEU A 48 8.39 5.77 -0.07
N ALA A 49 9.71 5.91 -0.17
CA ALA A 49 10.34 6.56 -1.33
C ALA A 49 10.07 5.82 -2.65
N ALA A 50 10.04 4.48 -2.63
CA ALA A 50 9.68 3.68 -3.80
C ALA A 50 8.21 3.90 -4.21
N VAL A 51 7.29 3.88 -3.24
CA VAL A 51 5.87 4.17 -3.46
C VAL A 51 5.68 5.57 -4.02
N GLU A 52 6.34 6.58 -3.45
CA GLU A 52 6.29 7.97 -3.93
C GLU A 52 6.77 8.09 -5.39
N ALA A 53 7.86 7.41 -5.75
CA ALA A 53 8.37 7.38 -7.12
C ALA A 53 7.38 6.73 -8.09
N ASP A 54 6.76 5.62 -7.70
CA ASP A 54 5.74 4.94 -8.50
C ASP A 54 4.50 5.83 -8.68
N HIS A 55 4.05 6.50 -7.62
CA HIS A 55 2.95 7.48 -7.70
C HIS A 55 3.28 8.67 -8.60
N ALA A 56 4.53 9.15 -8.60
CA ALA A 56 4.97 10.21 -9.50
C ALA A 56 4.97 9.76 -10.96
N ALA A 57 5.47 8.55 -11.23
CA ALA A 57 5.46 7.97 -12.58
C ALA A 57 4.04 7.74 -13.10
N LEU A 58 3.11 7.31 -12.23
CA LEU A 58 1.71 7.12 -12.59
C LEU A 58 1.03 8.45 -12.95
N ARG A 59 1.28 9.52 -12.16
CA ARG A 59 0.75 10.86 -12.45
C ARG A 59 1.25 11.41 -13.78
N ALA A 60 2.55 11.30 -14.06
CA ALA A 60 3.10 11.79 -15.32
C ALA A 60 2.47 11.11 -16.55
N ARG A 61 2.24 9.79 -16.49
CA ARG A 61 1.56 9.05 -17.57
C ARG A 61 0.09 9.44 -17.71
N GLN A 62 -0.58 9.73 -16.60
CA GLN A 62 -1.97 10.17 -16.62
C GLN A 62 -2.09 11.56 -17.26
N GLU A 63 -1.20 12.50 -16.90
CA GLU A 63 -1.15 13.84 -17.48
C GLU A 63 -0.88 13.81 -19.00
N GLU A 64 0.01 12.93 -19.46
CA GLU A 64 0.26 12.73 -20.89
C GLU A 64 -0.99 12.20 -21.62
N LEU A 65 -1.68 11.23 -21.05
CA LEU A 65 -2.92 10.70 -21.62
C LEU A 65 -4.02 11.78 -21.67
N GLU A 66 -4.17 12.57 -20.62
CA GLU A 66 -5.13 13.68 -20.57
C GLU A 66 -4.79 14.76 -21.60
N HIS A 67 -3.51 15.08 -21.77
CA HIS A 67 -3.06 16.00 -22.82
C HIS A 67 -3.54 15.54 -24.21
N PHE A 68 -3.38 14.26 -24.54
CA PHE A 68 -3.87 13.72 -25.81
C PHE A 68 -5.41 13.71 -25.90
N LEU A 69 -6.13 13.40 -24.82
CA LEU A 69 -7.59 13.43 -24.83
C LEU A 69 -8.16 14.85 -25.00
N LEU A 70 -7.44 15.87 -24.55
CA LEU A 70 -7.81 17.28 -24.65
C LEU A 70 -7.36 17.95 -25.96
N ALA A 71 -6.30 17.45 -26.60
CA ALA A 71 -5.67 18.09 -27.76
C ALA A 71 -6.58 18.25 -28.99
N ALA A 72 -7.59 17.38 -29.15
CA ALA A 72 -8.53 17.46 -30.26
C ALA A 72 -9.95 17.08 -29.82
N PRO A 73 -11.00 17.66 -30.42
CA PRO A 73 -12.37 17.16 -30.29
C PRO A 73 -12.48 15.69 -30.69
N ALA A 74 -13.48 14.97 -30.16
CA ALA A 74 -13.78 13.63 -30.67
C ALA A 74 -14.27 13.70 -32.12
N THR A 75 -13.71 12.86 -32.98
CA THR A 75 -14.03 12.81 -34.41
C THR A 75 -15.16 11.82 -34.73
N ASP A 76 -15.35 10.83 -33.86
CA ASP A 76 -16.45 9.88 -33.96
C ASP A 76 -17.12 9.60 -32.59
N TRP A 77 -18.21 8.83 -32.65
CA TRP A 77 -18.99 8.48 -31.46
C TRP A 77 -18.21 7.57 -30.49
N GLY A 78 -17.35 6.68 -31.01
CA GLY A 78 -16.51 5.81 -30.21
C GLY A 78 -15.50 6.59 -29.37
N GLU A 79 -14.83 7.57 -29.98
CA GLU A 79 -13.91 8.49 -29.31
C GLU A 79 -14.61 9.33 -28.24
N ALA A 80 -15.82 9.85 -28.52
CA ALA A 80 -16.60 10.60 -27.55
C ALA A 80 -16.97 9.74 -26.32
N VAL A 81 -17.41 8.50 -26.55
CA VAL A 81 -17.72 7.54 -25.48
C VAL A 81 -16.47 7.17 -24.68
N ALA A 82 -15.32 7.00 -25.33
CA ALA A 82 -14.06 6.71 -24.65
C ALA A 82 -13.66 7.84 -23.69
N LYS A 83 -13.78 9.10 -24.13
CA LYS A 83 -13.55 10.29 -23.29
C LYS A 83 -14.53 10.36 -22.13
N ALA A 84 -15.81 10.13 -22.37
CA ALA A 84 -16.83 10.13 -21.32
C ALA A 84 -16.57 9.03 -20.27
N ARG A 85 -16.20 7.82 -20.71
CA ARG A 85 -15.83 6.72 -19.80
C ARG A 85 -14.64 7.10 -18.92
N TYR A 86 -13.61 7.70 -19.50
CA TYR A 86 -12.46 8.17 -18.75
C TYR A 86 -12.86 9.14 -17.63
N LEU A 87 -13.63 10.18 -17.96
CA LEU A 87 -14.09 11.18 -16.98
C LEU A 87 -14.97 10.56 -15.88
N LEU A 88 -15.85 9.62 -16.25
CA LEU A 88 -16.71 8.95 -15.27
C LEU A 88 -15.92 8.01 -14.34
N ILE A 89 -14.85 7.37 -14.83
CA ILE A 89 -13.94 6.58 -13.99
C ILE A 89 -13.22 7.49 -12.99
N LEU A 90 -12.76 8.66 -13.42
CA LEU A 90 -12.15 9.64 -12.50
C LEU A 90 -13.17 10.15 -11.47
N PHE A 91 -14.38 10.50 -11.92
CA PHE A 91 -15.44 10.95 -11.03
C PHE A 91 -15.79 9.88 -9.99
N ALA A 92 -15.85 8.61 -10.39
CA ALA A 92 -16.14 7.48 -9.51
C ALA A 92 -15.12 7.30 -8.36
N GLN A 93 -13.91 7.87 -8.48
CA GLN A 93 -12.89 7.84 -7.42
C GLN A 93 -13.05 8.96 -6.39
N THR A 94 -13.99 9.88 -6.58
CA THR A 94 -14.23 11.01 -5.67
C THR A 94 -15.28 10.64 -4.61
N PRO A 95 -15.22 11.24 -3.40
CA PRO A 95 -16.27 11.06 -2.39
C PRO A 95 -17.66 11.46 -2.88
N ALA A 96 -17.74 12.38 -3.84
CA ALA A 96 -19.00 12.78 -4.45
C ALA A 96 -19.68 11.61 -5.19
N ALA A 97 -18.94 10.62 -5.68
CA ALA A 97 -19.51 9.46 -6.37
C ALA A 97 -19.88 8.29 -5.44
N GLU A 98 -19.56 8.37 -4.14
CA GLU A 98 -19.90 7.33 -3.16
C GLU A 98 -21.41 7.23 -2.86
N ASP A 99 -22.19 8.26 -3.21
CA ASP A 99 -23.66 8.18 -3.18
C ASP A 99 -24.13 6.97 -4.01
N PRO A 100 -24.83 5.99 -3.40
CA PRO A 100 -25.28 4.78 -4.09
C PRO A 100 -26.08 5.07 -5.36
N ARG A 101 -26.84 6.17 -5.39
CA ARG A 101 -27.59 6.57 -6.59
C ARG A 101 -26.66 6.95 -7.74
N ARG A 102 -25.56 7.65 -7.45
CA ARG A 102 -24.56 8.05 -8.45
C ARG A 102 -23.76 6.83 -8.94
N ALA A 103 -23.38 5.94 -8.02
CA ALA A 103 -22.70 4.69 -8.37
C ALA A 103 -23.54 3.83 -9.34
N THR A 104 -24.83 3.65 -9.05
CA THR A 104 -25.76 2.93 -9.95
C THR A 104 -25.85 3.62 -11.32
N LEU A 105 -26.03 4.95 -11.35
CA LEU A 105 -26.13 5.68 -12.61
C LEU A 105 -24.86 5.56 -13.47
N ILE A 106 -23.68 5.60 -12.86
CA ILE A 106 -22.40 5.41 -13.58
C ILE A 106 -22.34 4.01 -14.19
N ALA A 107 -22.76 2.98 -13.45
CA ALA A 107 -22.79 1.60 -13.93
C ALA A 107 -23.76 1.42 -15.12
N ASP A 108 -24.96 1.99 -15.01
CA ASP A 108 -25.97 1.95 -16.07
C ASP A 108 -25.47 2.65 -17.35
N VAL A 109 -24.86 3.83 -17.22
CA VAL A 109 -24.27 4.56 -18.34
C VAL A 109 -23.16 3.73 -19.02
N PHE A 110 -22.33 3.02 -18.26
CA PHE A 110 -21.33 2.12 -18.84
C PHE A 110 -21.94 0.94 -19.58
N ALA A 111 -23.06 0.39 -19.09
CA ALA A 111 -23.79 -0.66 -19.79
C ALA A 111 -24.40 -0.12 -21.10
N ASP A 112 -24.99 1.07 -21.07
CA ASP A 112 -25.56 1.74 -22.24
C ASP A 112 -24.51 2.04 -23.30
N PHE A 113 -23.35 2.55 -22.90
CA PHE A 113 -22.24 2.77 -23.83
C PHE A 113 -21.82 1.49 -24.56
N LYS A 114 -21.70 0.36 -23.84
CA LYS A 114 -21.36 -0.93 -24.46
C LYS A 114 -22.43 -1.35 -25.47
N ARG A 115 -23.70 -1.24 -25.10
CA ARG A 115 -24.83 -1.58 -25.99
C ARG A 115 -24.84 -0.71 -27.25
N LEU A 116 -24.77 0.60 -27.10
CA LEU A 116 -24.88 1.55 -28.22
C LEU A 116 -23.68 1.48 -29.17
N LEU A 117 -22.47 1.23 -28.66
CA LEU A 117 -21.30 1.02 -29.51
C LEU A 117 -21.45 -0.26 -30.35
N ALA A 118 -21.90 -1.35 -29.73
CA ALA A 118 -22.15 -2.60 -30.45
C ALA A 118 -23.23 -2.43 -31.53
N GLU A 119 -24.33 -1.71 -31.23
CA GLU A 119 -25.38 -1.41 -32.21
C GLU A 119 -24.86 -0.60 -33.40
N THR A 120 -24.02 0.40 -33.13
CA THR A 120 -23.39 1.24 -34.16
C THR A 120 -22.49 0.42 -35.07
N GLU A 121 -21.66 -0.48 -34.51
CA GLU A 121 -20.85 -1.39 -35.30
C GLU A 121 -21.68 -2.35 -36.16
N MET A 122 -22.75 -2.91 -35.59
CA MET A 122 -23.64 -3.82 -36.31
C MET A 122 -24.38 -3.13 -37.44
N ALA A 123 -24.79 -1.87 -37.25
CA ALA A 123 -25.33 -1.03 -38.31
C ALA A 123 -24.31 -0.81 -39.44
N ALA A 124 -23.07 -0.45 -39.10
CA ALA A 124 -22.00 -0.26 -40.09
C ALA A 124 -21.67 -1.54 -40.88
N ARG A 125 -21.69 -2.72 -40.24
CA ARG A 125 -21.51 -4.02 -40.91
C ARG A 125 -22.65 -4.34 -41.88
N ARG A 126 -23.91 -4.12 -41.48
CA ARG A 126 -25.09 -4.34 -42.32
C ARG A 126 -25.17 -3.40 -43.52
N GLY A 127 -24.66 -2.17 -43.39
CA GLY A 127 -24.55 -1.23 -44.50
C GLY A 127 -23.55 -1.70 -45.56
N ARG A 128 -22.42 -2.28 -45.14
CA ARG A 128 -21.37 -2.81 -46.04
C ARG A 128 -21.76 -4.09 -46.80
N SER A 129 -22.69 -4.89 -46.30
CA SER A 129 -23.15 -6.11 -46.99
C SER A 129 -24.23 -5.85 -48.06
N ARG A 130 -24.64 -4.59 -48.24
CA ARG A 130 -25.70 -4.18 -49.17
C ARG A 130 -25.21 -3.34 -50.36
N GLY A 131 -23.92 -3.00 -50.41
CA GLY A 131 -23.27 -2.36 -51.55
C GLY A 131 -22.35 -3.33 -52.27
#